data_AF-A0A160T3J9-F1
#
_entry.id   AF-A0A160T3J9-F1
#
_cell.length_a   1.000
_cell.length_b   1.000
_cell.length_c   1.000
_cell.angle_alpha   90.00
_cell.angle_beta   90.00
_cell.angle_gamma   90.00
#
_symmetry.space_group_name_H-M   'P 1'
#
loop_
_entity.id
_entity.type
_entity.pdbx_description
1 polymer ?
#
loop_
_entity_poly.entity_id
_entity_poly.type
_entity_poly.pdbx_seq_one_letter_code
_entity_poly.pdbx_strand_id
1 'polypeptide(L)' 'MKKMRSDKENEVDGLLPEYDFDYGKAKPNRFALMEEQRVVILEPDVAEYFRDSEAVNRVLRALIEAMPQVA' A
#
# COMPACT_ATOMS: atom_id res chain seq x y z
N MET A 1 19.63 -3.10 49.41
CA MET A 1 19.85 -2.75 47.99
C MET A 1 18.87 -3.54 47.14
N LYS A 2 17.88 -2.87 46.55
CA LYS A 2 16.83 -3.52 45.75
C LYS A 2 17.36 -3.68 44.31
N LYS A 3 17.48 -4.94 43.87
CA LYS A 3 18.01 -5.31 42.57
C LYS A 3 17.05 -4.82 41.47
N MET A 4 17.45 -3.80 40.71
CA MET A 4 16.75 -3.38 39.49
C MET A 4 16.91 -4.49 38.46
N ARG A 5 15.79 -5.07 38.04
CA ARG A 5 15.75 -5.99 36.90
C ARG A 5 15.97 -5.15 35.65
N SER A 6 16.93 -5.56 34.83
CA SER A 6 17.26 -4.90 33.57
C SER A 6 16.13 -5.12 32.58
N ASP A 7 15.28 -4.10 32.39
CA ASP A 7 14.41 -3.98 31.22
C ASP A 7 15.31 -3.72 30.02
N LYS A 8 15.75 -4.80 29.38
CA LYS A 8 16.74 -4.79 28.30
C LYS A 8 16.12 -5.22 26.97
N GLU A 9 14.87 -4.84 26.73
CA GLU A 9 14.13 -5.22 25.51
C GLU A 9 13.20 -4.11 24.98
N ASN A 10 13.56 -2.82 25.14
CA ASN A 10 12.89 -1.72 24.44
C ASN A 10 13.91 -0.66 23.99
N GLU A 11 14.98 -1.09 23.31
CA GLU A 11 16.04 -0.22 22.79
C GLU A 11 15.72 0.34 21.39
N VAL A 12 14.46 0.28 20.92
CA VAL A 12 14.15 0.52 19.50
C VAL A 12 13.57 1.90 19.18
N ASP A 13 13.10 2.67 20.14
CA ASP A 13 12.75 4.05 19.86
C ASP A 13 12.73 4.84 21.17
N GLY A 14 13.23 6.07 21.18
CA GLY A 14 13.25 6.93 22.38
C GLY A 14 11.86 7.39 22.84
N LEU A 15 10.83 6.61 22.55
CA LEU A 15 9.43 6.86 22.82
C LEU A 15 9.10 6.49 24.27
N LEU A 16 8.21 7.28 24.87
CA LEU A 16 7.71 7.01 26.21
C LEU A 16 6.72 5.81 26.18
N PRO A 17 6.53 5.08 27.29
CA PRO A 17 5.63 3.92 27.35
C PRO A 17 4.19 4.21 26.90
N GLU A 18 3.72 5.46 27.01
CA GLU A 18 2.39 5.88 26.58
C GLU A 18 2.20 5.86 25.05
N TYR A 19 3.28 5.75 24.28
CA TYR A 19 3.27 5.68 22.81
C TYR A 19 3.32 4.24 22.27
N ASP A 20 3.09 3.23 23.13
CA ASP A 20 2.89 1.85 22.69
C ASP A 20 1.45 1.63 22.18
N PHE A 21 1.20 2.02 20.93
CA PHE A 21 -0.11 1.89 20.30
C PHE A 21 -0.34 0.48 19.71
N ASP A 22 -1.42 -0.18 20.12
CA ASP A 22 -1.90 -1.41 19.49
C ASP A 22 -2.62 -1.10 18.17
N TYR A 23 -1.86 -1.07 17.08
CA TYR A 23 -2.38 -0.84 15.72
C TYR A 23 -3.35 -1.93 15.24
N GLY A 24 -3.42 -3.10 15.88
CA GLY A 24 -4.41 -4.14 15.58
C GLY A 24 -5.82 -3.76 16.03
N LYS A 25 -5.95 -2.84 16.99
CA LYS A 25 -7.22 -2.24 17.44
C LYS A 25 -7.54 -0.92 16.74
N ALA A 26 -6.64 -0.42 15.89
CA ALA A 26 -6.86 0.81 15.16
C ALA A 26 -8.02 0.66 14.18
N LYS A 27 -8.76 1.75 13.95
CA LYS A 27 -9.77 1.77 12.89
C LYS A 27 -9.07 1.64 11.53
N PRO A 28 -9.65 0.89 10.57
CA PRO A 28 -9.12 0.85 9.21
C PRO A 28 -8.93 2.25 8.65
N ASN A 29 -7.76 2.51 8.08
CA ASN A 29 -7.47 3.81 7.48
C ASN A 29 -8.37 4.01 6.26
N ARG A 30 -9.24 5.03 6.30
CA ARG A 30 -10.15 5.38 5.19
C ARG A 30 -9.43 5.77 3.90
N PHE A 31 -8.16 6.15 3.99
CA PHE A 31 -7.31 6.49 2.86
C PHE A 31 -6.35 5.35 2.47
N ALA A 32 -6.31 4.25 3.24
CA ALA A 32 -5.60 3.08 2.77
C ALA A 32 -6.32 2.54 1.54
N LEU A 33 -5.54 2.25 0.51
CA LEU A 33 -6.03 1.52 -0.65
C LEU A 33 -6.60 0.20 -0.14
N MET A 34 -7.84 -0.12 -0.54
CA MET A 34 -8.41 -1.44 -0.31
C MET A 34 -7.55 -2.48 -1.02
N GLU A 35 -7.48 -3.70 -0.49
CA GLU A 35 -6.61 -4.76 -1.04
C GLU A 35 -6.88 -5.04 -2.52
N GLU A 36 -8.10 -4.76 -3.00
CA GLU A 36 -8.52 -4.92 -4.39
C GLU A 36 -8.15 -3.73 -5.30
N GLN A 37 -7.66 -2.62 -4.76
CA GLN A 37 -7.30 -1.42 -5.53
C GLN A 37 -5.79 -1.39 -5.81
N ARG A 38 -5.44 -1.56 -7.08
CA ARG A 38 -4.06 -1.37 -7.56
C ARG A 38 -3.91 -0.01 -8.22
N VAL A 39 -2.95 0.79 -7.74
CA VAL A 39 -2.53 2.02 -8.41
C VAL A 39 -1.37 1.69 -9.35
N VAL A 40 -1.50 2.11 -10.60
CA VAL A 40 -0.45 1.97 -11.61
C VAL A 40 -0.08 3.36 -12.11
N ILE A 41 1.21 3.66 -12.11
CA ILE A 41 1.73 4.91 -12.66
C ILE A 41 2.08 4.64 -14.12
N LEU A 42 1.58 5.47 -15.03
CA LEU A 42 1.95 5.42 -16.44
C LEU A 42 3.24 6.20 -16.65
N GLU A 43 4.10 5.69 -17.54
CA GLU A 43 5.25 6.44 -18.01
C GLU A 43 4.81 7.70 -18.79
N PRO A 44 5.61 8.77 -18.82
CA PRO A 44 5.22 10.05 -19.40
C PRO A 44 4.85 9.99 -20.88
N ASP A 45 5.53 9.13 -21.64
CA ASP A 45 5.29 8.90 -23.06
C ASP A 45 3.92 8.24 -23.31
N VAL A 46 3.53 7.28 -22.47
CA VAL A 46 2.21 6.65 -22.54
C VAL A 46 1.12 7.59 -22.05
N ALA A 47 1.38 8.35 -20.99
CA ALA A 47 0.44 9.29 -20.40
C ALA A 47 0.04 10.42 -21.38
N GLU A 48 0.90 10.79 -22.34
CA GLU A 48 0.58 11.79 -23.37
C GLU A 48 -0.65 11.37 -24.23
N TYR A 49 -0.84 10.07 -24.45
CA TYR A 49 -1.91 9.55 -25.30
C TYR A 49 -3.22 9.32 -24.55
N PHE A 50 -3.20 9.19 -23.22
CA PHE A 50 -4.36 8.82 -22.42
C PHE A 50 -4.69 9.89 -21.36
N ARG A 51 -5.88 10.49 -21.49
CA ARG A 51 -6.32 11.57 -20.57
C ARG A 51 -6.86 11.07 -19.24
N ASP A 52 -7.39 9.86 -19.20
CA ASP A 52 -8.02 9.28 -18.01
C ASP A 52 -7.87 7.74 -17.97
N SER A 53 -8.18 7.17 -16.80
CA SER A 53 -8.11 5.72 -16.59
C SER A 53 -9.16 4.93 -17.37
N GLU A 54 -10.27 5.55 -17.78
CA GLU A 54 -11.30 4.87 -18.57
C GLU A 54 -10.77 4.55 -19.97
N ALA A 55 -10.13 5.52 -20.62
CA ALA A 55 -9.51 5.38 -21.93
C ALA A 55 -8.42 4.29 -21.93
N VAL A 56 -7.55 4.28 -20.91
CA VAL A 56 -6.50 3.26 -20.74
C VAL A 56 -7.12 1.87 -20.63
N ASN A 57 -8.08 1.70 -19.71
CA ASN A 57 -8.70 0.40 -19.44
C ASN A 57 -9.46 -0.13 -20.66
N ARG A 58 -10.08 0.75 -21.45
CA ARG A 58 -10.78 0.35 -22.68
C ARG A 58 -9.82 -0.27 -23.70
N VAL A 59 -8.65 0.37 -23.91
CA VAL A 59 -7.64 -0.14 -24.85
C VAL A 59 -7.01 -1.44 -24.33
N LEU A 60 -6.67 -1.51 -23.04
CA LEU A 60 -6.10 -2.73 -22.46
C LEU A 60 -7.08 -3.92 -22.54
N ARG A 61 -8.38 -3.70 -22.34
CA ARG A 61 -9.40 -4.75 -22.51
C ARG A 61 -9.51 -5.23 -23.96
N ALA A 62 -9.55 -4.30 -24.91
CA ALA A 62 -9.57 -4.65 -26.33
C ALA A 62 -8.31 -5.45 -26.73
N LEU A 63 -7.16 -5.10 -26.15
CA LEU A 63 -5.91 -5.84 -26.35
C LEU A 63 -5.99 -7.25 -25.75
N ILE A 64 -6.52 -7.40 -24.54
CA ILE A 64 -6.73 -8.71 -23.90
C ILE A 64 -7.67 -9.59 -24.73
N GLU A 65 -8.73 -9.03 -25.31
CA GLU A 65 -9.65 -9.75 -26.19
C GLU A 65 -9.00 -10.17 -27.53
N ALA A 66 -8.14 -9.32 -28.08
CA ALA A 66 -7.45 -9.58 -29.34
C ALA A 66 -6.23 -10.51 -29.19
N MET A 67 -5.67 -10.64 -27.97
CA MET A 67 -4.54 -11.52 -27.72
C MET A 67 -4.99 -12.99 -27.81
N PRO A 68 -4.22 -13.85 -28.51
CA PRO A 68 -4.46 -15.28 -28.46
C PRO A 68 -4.31 -15.74 -27.01
N GLN A 69 -5.29 -16.50 -26.53
CA GLN A 69 -5.21 -17.12 -25.21
C GLN A 69 -3.97 -18.00 -25.22
N VAL A 70 -2.95 -17.60 -24.43
CA VAL A 70 -1.77 -18.43 -24.22
C VAL A 70 -2.27 -19.67 -23.48
N ALA A 71 -2.33 -20.80 -24.20
CA ALA A 71 -2.66 -22.10 -23.64
C ALA A 71 -1.56 -22.57 -22.67
#